data_AF-A0A504JFZ7-F1
#
_entry.id   AF-A0A504JFZ7-F1
#
_cell.length_a   1.000
_cell.length_b   1.000
_cell.length_c   1.000
_cell.angle_alpha   90.00
_cell.angle_beta   90.00
_cell.angle_gamma   90.00
#
_symmetry.space_group_name_H-M   'P 1'
#
loop_
_entity.id
_entity.type
_entity.pdbx_description
1 polymer ?
#
loop_
_entity_poly.entity_id
_entity_poly.type
_entity_poly.pdbx_seq_one_letter_code
_entity_poly.pdbx_strand_id
1 'polypeptide(L)'
;MKSNYLKERIKLNNLEKYAGNHFVDESSKTISNLRNEGKKVLLGIQKNDDLYTILGEEHVFYSSLNGNKGKVTLSDFSDILHDNALKKGKIFASYRYITIDNDRIWLKNKSTMKSLWNTILWLEKPSNRDYIYK
;
A
#
# COMPACT_ATOMS: atom_id res chain seq x y z
N MET A 1 9.96 16.81 -9.17
CA MET A 1 10.84 16.33 -8.09
C MET A 1 10.26 15.22 -7.20
N LYS A 2 8.94 15.18 -6.91
CA LYS A 2 8.28 14.11 -6.11
C LYS A 2 8.59 12.65 -6.55
N SER A 3 8.72 12.40 -7.87
CA SER A 3 8.87 11.02 -8.41
C SER A 3 10.22 10.37 -8.09
N ASN A 4 11.33 11.13 -8.02
CA ASN A 4 12.66 10.54 -7.76
C ASN A 4 12.82 10.07 -6.31
N TYR A 5 12.41 10.89 -5.33
CA TYR A 5 12.49 10.52 -3.91
C TYR A 5 11.59 9.34 -3.55
N LEU A 6 10.41 9.27 -4.15
CA LEU A 6 9.50 8.13 -3.97
C LEU A 6 10.15 6.84 -4.50
N LYS A 7 10.72 6.86 -5.71
CA LYS A 7 11.43 5.71 -6.30
C LYS A 7 12.59 5.23 -5.44
N GLU A 8 13.41 6.14 -4.94
CA GLU A 8 14.49 5.81 -4.01
C GLU A 8 13.96 5.20 -2.71
N ARG A 9 12.87 5.76 -2.16
CA ARG A 9 12.31 5.26 -0.91
C ARG A 9 11.70 3.87 -1.05
N ILE A 10 11.01 3.57 -2.15
CA ILE A 10 10.51 2.22 -2.47
C ILE A 10 11.67 1.21 -2.46
N LYS A 11 12.80 1.58 -3.08
CA LYS A 11 14.01 0.75 -3.12
C LYS A 11 14.58 0.56 -1.71
N LEU A 12 14.72 1.62 -0.93
CA LEU A 12 15.20 1.56 0.47
C LEU A 12 14.29 0.70 1.36
N ASN A 13 12.98 0.82 1.17
CA ASN A 13 11.99 0.02 1.89
C ASN A 13 11.88 -1.42 1.34
N ASN A 14 12.60 -1.77 0.27
CA ASN A 14 12.56 -3.08 -0.40
C ASN A 14 11.15 -3.51 -0.87
N LEU A 15 10.24 -2.56 -1.10
CA LEU A 15 8.86 -2.88 -1.46
C LEU A 15 8.79 -3.61 -2.81
N GLU A 16 9.45 -3.06 -3.83
CA GLU A 16 9.56 -3.68 -5.15
C GLU A 16 10.17 -5.09 -5.06
N LYS A 17 11.26 -5.24 -4.30
CA LYS A 17 11.93 -6.53 -4.08
C LYS A 17 11.02 -7.58 -3.45
N TYR A 18 10.26 -7.23 -2.40
CA TYR A 18 9.40 -8.19 -1.73
C TYR A 18 8.08 -8.44 -2.47
N ALA A 19 7.55 -7.44 -3.17
CA ALA A 19 6.39 -7.56 -4.03
C ALA A 19 6.70 -8.39 -5.29
N GLY A 20 7.92 -8.32 -5.84
CA GLY A 20 8.34 -9.05 -7.03
C GLY A 20 7.40 -8.79 -8.21
N ASN A 21 6.98 -9.84 -8.92
CA ASN A 21 6.05 -9.74 -10.07
C ASN A 21 4.66 -9.17 -9.74
N HIS A 22 4.36 -8.94 -8.46
CA HIS A 22 3.11 -8.31 -8.03
C HIS A 22 3.25 -6.81 -7.82
N PHE A 23 4.46 -6.26 -7.89
CA PHE A 23 4.68 -4.83 -7.81
C PHE A 23 4.03 -4.14 -9.01
N VAL A 24 3.29 -3.08 -8.74
CA VAL A 24 2.68 -2.24 -9.77
C VAL A 24 3.02 -0.78 -9.51
N ASP A 25 3.41 -0.08 -10.57
CA ASP A 25 3.80 1.31 -10.54
C ASP A 25 3.03 2.13 -11.59
N GLU A 26 3.50 3.34 -11.84
CA GLU A 26 2.92 4.29 -12.79
C GLU A 26 2.76 3.75 -14.22
N SER A 27 3.53 2.72 -14.60
CA SER A 27 3.43 2.09 -15.92
C SER A 27 2.31 1.04 -16.01
N SER A 28 1.76 0.61 -14.87
CA SER A 28 0.76 -0.45 -14.84
C SER A 28 -0.64 0.02 -15.27
N LYS A 29 -1.37 -0.86 -15.94
CA LYS A 29 -2.76 -0.61 -16.37
C LYS A 29 -3.69 -0.28 -15.18
N THR A 30 -3.51 -0.96 -14.05
CA THR A 30 -4.31 -0.75 -12.83
C THR A 30 -4.13 0.65 -12.26
N ILE A 31 -2.89 1.16 -12.22
CA ILE A 31 -2.61 2.52 -11.75
C ILE A 31 -3.20 3.54 -12.73
N SER A 32 -3.03 3.33 -14.04
CA SER A 32 -3.65 4.19 -15.07
C SER A 32 -5.18 4.25 -14.95
N ASN A 33 -5.83 3.11 -14.75
CA ASN A 33 -7.29 3.06 -14.56
C ASN A 33 -7.73 3.85 -13.33
N LEU A 34 -7.06 3.66 -12.19
CA LEU A 34 -7.38 4.40 -10.96
C LEU A 34 -7.15 5.90 -11.12
N ARG A 35 -6.11 6.32 -11.86
CA ARG A 35 -5.87 7.74 -12.18
C ARG A 35 -6.98 8.32 -13.07
N ASN A 36 -7.46 7.56 -14.05
CA ASN A 36 -8.58 7.96 -14.90
C ASN A 36 -9.89 8.12 -14.10
N GLU A 37 -10.04 7.38 -13.00
CA GLU A 37 -11.13 7.56 -12.01
C GLU A 37 -10.90 8.77 -11.08
N GLY A 38 -9.88 9.59 -11.32
CA GLY A 38 -9.55 10.77 -10.52
C GLY A 38 -8.78 10.48 -9.23
N LYS A 39 -8.30 9.25 -9.02
CA LYS A 39 -7.57 8.88 -7.80
C LYS A 39 -6.09 9.25 -7.91
N LYS A 40 -5.56 9.88 -6.87
CA LYS A 40 -4.13 10.23 -6.76
C LYS A 40 -3.30 9.02 -6.32
N VAL A 41 -3.16 8.03 -7.19
CA VAL A 41 -2.42 6.78 -6.93
C VAL A 41 -0.96 6.85 -7.34
N LEU A 42 -0.11 6.17 -6.57
CA LEU A 42 1.34 6.15 -6.71
C LEU A 42 1.83 4.78 -7.19
N LEU A 43 1.57 3.73 -6.40
CA LEU A 43 2.12 2.39 -6.58
C LEU A 43 1.41 1.39 -5.70
N GLY A 44 1.69 0.11 -5.84
CA GLY A 44 1.27 -0.86 -4.84
C GLY A 44 1.59 -2.29 -5.25
N ILE A 45 0.69 -3.17 -4.86
CA ILE A 45 0.74 -4.58 -5.21
C ILE A 45 -0.57 -5.02 -5.83
N GLN A 46 -0.47 -5.91 -6.80
CA GLN A 46 -1.61 -6.55 -7.45
C GLN A 46 -1.36 -8.05 -7.59
N LYS A 47 -2.33 -8.84 -7.15
CA LYS A 47 -2.44 -10.26 -7.45
C LYS A 47 -3.28 -10.41 -8.72
N ASN A 48 -3.06 -11.50 -9.44
CA ASN A 48 -3.98 -11.97 -10.48
C ASN A 48 -5.44 -11.90 -9.96
N ASP A 49 -6.39 -11.68 -10.86
CA ASP A 49 -7.83 -11.56 -10.58
C ASP A 49 -8.24 -10.23 -9.93
N ASP A 50 -7.66 -9.10 -10.37
CA ASP A 50 -8.05 -7.72 -9.96
C ASP A 50 -7.99 -7.41 -8.45
N LEU A 51 -7.34 -8.27 -7.65
CA LEU A 51 -7.06 -8.05 -6.24
C LEU A 51 -5.83 -7.15 -6.08
N TYR A 52 -6.01 -5.98 -5.49
CA TYR A 52 -4.93 -5.01 -5.34
C TYR A 52 -4.95 -4.31 -3.99
N THR A 53 -3.78 -3.79 -3.61
CA THR A 53 -3.57 -2.84 -2.53
C THR A 53 -2.64 -1.76 -3.07
N ILE A 54 -3.18 -0.58 -3.36
CA ILE A 54 -2.52 0.53 -4.03
C ILE A 54 -2.42 1.73 -3.10
N LEU A 55 -1.20 2.22 -2.88
CA LEU A 55 -0.92 3.46 -2.18
C LEU A 55 -1.19 4.66 -3.09
N GLY A 56 -1.95 5.62 -2.58
CA GLY A 56 -2.06 6.97 -3.12
C GLY A 56 -1.40 8.02 -2.22
N GLU A 57 -1.60 9.29 -2.56
CA GLU A 57 -1.03 10.41 -1.77
C GLU A 57 -1.60 10.50 -0.35
N GLU A 58 -2.88 10.16 -0.18
CA GLU A 58 -3.60 10.30 1.11
C GLU A 58 -4.36 9.05 1.54
N HIS A 59 -4.56 8.11 0.61
CA HIS A 59 -5.39 6.93 0.82
C HIS A 59 -4.71 5.68 0.27
N VAL A 60 -4.99 4.54 0.88
CA VAL A 60 -4.79 3.22 0.29
C VAL A 60 -6.09 2.82 -0.39
N PHE A 61 -6.01 2.49 -1.68
CA PHE A 61 -7.11 1.92 -2.46
C PHE A 61 -6.95 0.42 -2.53
N TYR A 62 -8.04 -0.33 -2.36
CA TYR A 62 -7.97 -1.78 -2.37
C TYR A 62 -9.13 -2.42 -3.12
N SER A 63 -8.91 -3.67 -3.54
CA SER A 63 -9.93 -4.61 -3.97
C SER A 63 -9.88 -5.82 -3.05
N SER A 64 -11.03 -6.21 -2.49
CA SER A 64 -11.16 -7.29 -1.51
C SER A 64 -11.43 -8.64 -2.17
N LEU A 65 -11.24 -9.73 -1.40
CA LEU A 65 -11.58 -11.09 -1.85
C LEU A 65 -13.03 -11.27 -2.30
N ASN A 66 -13.94 -10.41 -1.84
CA ASN A 66 -15.35 -10.43 -2.21
C ASN A 66 -15.67 -9.57 -3.44
N GLY A 67 -14.65 -8.96 -4.06
CA GLY A 67 -14.81 -8.05 -5.19
C GLY A 67 -15.17 -6.60 -4.81
N ASN A 68 -15.22 -6.29 -3.51
CA ASN A 68 -15.49 -4.93 -3.05
C ASN A 68 -14.27 -4.05 -3.30
N LYS A 69 -14.52 -2.82 -3.79
CA LYS A 69 -13.49 -1.80 -3.95
C LYS A 69 -13.67 -0.75 -2.87
N GLY A 70 -12.59 -0.41 -2.18
CA GLY A 70 -12.62 0.55 -1.08
C GLY A 70 -11.43 1.47 -1.07
N LYS A 71 -11.48 2.43 -0.15
CA LYS A 71 -10.37 3.29 0.21
C LYS A 71 -10.34 3.51 1.71
N VAL A 72 -9.16 3.71 2.24
CA VAL A 72 -8.90 3.96 3.65
C VAL A 72 -7.76 4.96 3.73
N THR A 73 -7.74 5.83 4.74
CA THR A 73 -6.67 6.82 4.85
C THR A 73 -5.33 6.13 5.10
N LEU A 74 -4.22 6.78 4.76
CA LEU A 74 -2.89 6.26 5.09
C LEU A 74 -2.77 5.97 6.60
N SER A 75 -3.26 6.88 7.44
CA SER A 75 -3.22 6.77 8.91
C SER A 75 -3.97 5.54 9.40
N ASP A 76 -5.24 5.41 9.01
CA ASP A 76 -6.06 4.27 9.45
C ASP A 76 -5.46 2.95 8.96
N PHE A 77 -4.91 2.93 7.75
CA PHE A 77 -4.24 1.73 7.24
C PHE A 77 -2.96 1.41 8.01
N SER A 78 -2.17 2.43 8.37
CA SER A 78 -0.98 2.28 9.21
C SER A 78 -1.34 1.66 10.56
N ASP A 79 -2.42 2.13 11.18
CA ASP A 79 -2.94 1.59 12.45
C ASP A 79 -3.42 0.14 12.29
N ILE A 80 -4.13 -0.18 11.21
CA ILE A 80 -4.54 -1.57 10.91
C ILE A 80 -3.33 -2.49 10.74
N LEU A 81 -2.29 -2.05 10.05
CA LEU A 81 -1.05 -2.82 9.88
C LEU A 81 -0.32 -3.01 11.21
N HIS A 82 -0.27 -1.97 12.03
CA HIS A 82 0.30 -2.00 13.38
C HIS A 82 -0.44 -3.01 14.26
N ASP A 83 -1.76 -2.93 14.33
CA ASP A 83 -2.60 -3.83 15.12
C ASP A 83 -2.49 -5.28 14.63
N ASN A 84 -2.41 -5.49 13.31
CA ASN A 84 -2.17 -6.81 12.76
C ASN A 84 -0.77 -7.35 13.15
N ALA A 85 0.23 -6.49 13.20
CA ALA A 85 1.57 -6.85 13.65
C ALA A 85 1.62 -7.15 15.16
N LEU A 86 0.80 -6.50 15.98
CA LEU A 86 0.68 -6.78 17.42
C LEU A 86 -0.02 -8.11 17.72
N LYS A 87 -0.87 -8.61 16.82
CA LYS A 87 -1.48 -9.96 16.93
C LYS A 87 -0.45 -11.09 16.80
N LYS A 88 0.82 -10.77 16.50
CA LYS A 88 1.95 -11.70 16.38
C LYS A 88 2.19 -12.45 17.70
N GLY A 89 2.13 -13.79 17.63
CA GLY A 89 2.19 -14.68 18.79
C GLY A 89 0.93 -15.55 18.94
N LYS A 90 -0.17 -15.14 18.30
CA LYS A 90 -1.35 -15.98 18.11
C LYS A 90 -1.17 -16.81 16.83
N ILE A 91 -1.53 -18.10 16.89
CA ILE A 91 -1.41 -19.11 15.82
C ILE A 91 -2.04 -18.67 14.48
N PHE A 92 -2.85 -17.60 14.47
CA PHE A 92 -3.69 -17.17 13.34
C PHE A 92 -3.34 -15.82 12.70
N ALA A 93 -2.24 -15.16 13.08
CA ALA A 93 -1.88 -13.86 12.46
C ALA A 93 -1.44 -14.04 11.00
N SER A 94 -2.37 -13.80 10.06
CA SER A 94 -2.06 -13.84 8.63
C SER A 94 -1.44 -12.52 8.19
N TYR A 95 -0.22 -12.60 7.66
CA TYR A 95 0.42 -11.47 6.98
C TYR A 95 0.08 -11.39 5.48
N ARG A 96 -0.65 -12.39 4.99
CA ARG A 96 -1.06 -12.47 3.59
C ARG A 96 -2.37 -11.72 3.36
N TYR A 97 -3.24 -11.70 4.36
CA TYR A 97 -4.51 -11.00 4.32
C TYR A 97 -4.75 -10.24 5.62
N ILE A 98 -5.16 -8.98 5.50
CA ILE A 98 -5.66 -8.20 6.64
C ILE A 98 -7.13 -7.89 6.42
N THR A 99 -7.83 -7.59 7.51
CA THR A 99 -9.26 -7.24 7.47
C THR A 99 -9.40 -5.75 7.65
N ILE A 100 -10.15 -5.11 6.77
CA ILE A 100 -10.56 -3.71 6.85
C ILE A 100 -12.07 -3.73 6.86
N ASP A 101 -12.67 -3.30 7.97
CA ASP A 101 -14.08 -3.51 8.26
C ASP A 101 -14.47 -5.00 8.12
N ASN A 102 -15.14 -5.36 7.02
CA ASN A 102 -15.54 -6.73 6.69
C ASN A 102 -14.84 -7.28 5.43
N ASP A 103 -13.92 -6.51 4.85
CA ASP A 103 -13.20 -6.86 3.63
C ASP A 103 -11.83 -7.45 3.93
N ARG A 104 -11.51 -8.56 3.25
CA ARG A 104 -10.18 -9.17 3.30
C ARG A 104 -9.34 -8.68 2.13
N ILE A 105 -8.31 -7.91 2.45
CA ILE A 105 -7.39 -7.35 1.46
C ILE A 105 -6.09 -8.12 1.44
N TRP A 106 -5.42 -8.14 0.29
CA TRP A 106 -4.23 -8.95 0.07
C TRP A 106 -2.94 -8.16 0.19
N LEU A 107 -1.98 -8.68 0.98
CA LEU A 107 -0.66 -8.07 1.24
C LEU A 107 0.52 -8.95 0.81
N LYS A 108 0.27 -10.06 0.10
CA LYS A 108 1.26 -11.08 -0.30
C LYS A 108 1.91 -11.85 0.86
N ASN A 109 2.71 -11.19 1.68
CA ASN A 109 3.46 -11.80 2.77
C ASN A 109 3.93 -10.74 3.80
N LYS A 110 4.52 -11.22 4.89
CA LYS A 110 5.04 -10.38 5.99
C LYS A 110 6.03 -9.32 5.54
N SER A 111 6.94 -9.65 4.63
CA SER A 111 7.96 -8.71 4.15
C SER A 111 7.32 -7.58 3.35
N THR A 112 6.36 -7.92 2.49
CA THR A 112 5.60 -6.95 1.69
C THR A 112 4.74 -6.05 2.59
N MET A 113 4.04 -6.62 3.58
CA MET A 113 3.29 -5.85 4.58
C MET A 113 4.20 -4.84 5.30
N LYS A 114 5.36 -5.29 5.80
CA LYS A 114 6.32 -4.42 6.51
C LYS A 114 6.84 -3.30 5.60
N SER A 115 7.14 -3.60 4.35
CA SER A 115 7.63 -2.61 3.39
C SER A 115 6.56 -1.61 2.96
N LEU A 116 5.30 -2.06 2.81
CA LEU A 116 4.15 -1.17 2.62
C LEU A 116 4.01 -0.22 3.82
N TRP A 117 4.02 -0.78 5.03
CA TRP A 117 3.91 0.02 6.26
C TRP A 117 5.02 1.09 6.37
N ASN A 118 6.27 0.72 6.14
CA ASN A 118 7.39 1.67 6.15
C ASN A 118 7.27 2.75 5.07
N THR A 119 6.58 2.46 3.97
CA THR A 119 6.33 3.41 2.89
C THR A 119 5.24 4.38 3.29
N ILE A 120 4.17 3.88 3.92
CA ILE A 120 3.08 4.69 4.48
C ILE A 120 3.60 5.64 5.56
N LEU A 121 4.36 5.14 6.54
CA LEU A 121 4.96 5.96 7.59
C LEU A 121 5.87 7.07 7.06
N TRP A 122 6.45 6.91 5.86
CA TRP A 122 7.22 7.96 5.21
C TRP A 122 6.33 8.99 4.51
N LEU A 123 5.23 8.55 3.88
CA LEU A 123 4.23 9.43 3.25
C LEU A 123 3.47 10.29 4.27
N GLU A 124 3.29 9.79 5.50
CA GLU A 124 2.58 10.48 6.58
C GLU A 124 3.37 11.61 7.23
N LYS A 125 4.71 11.58 7.18
CA LYS A 125 5.54 12.56 7.90
C LYS A 125 5.31 13.98 7.36
N PRO A 126 4.93 14.95 8.23
CA PRO A 126 4.66 16.34 7.84
C PRO A 126 5.82 17.00 7.10
N SER A 127 7.06 16.70 7.49
CA SER A 127 8.26 17.27 6.88
C SER A 127 8.44 16.92 5.40
N ASN A 128 7.82 15.85 4.89
CA ASN A 128 7.87 15.53 3.46
C ASN A 128 6.87 16.34 2.60
N ARG A 129 5.95 17.10 3.22
CA ARG A 129 5.07 18.03 2.51
C ARG A 129 5.69 19.44 2.41
N ASP A 130 6.53 19.81 3.37
CA ASP A 130 7.08 21.16 3.51
C ASP A 130 8.45 21.39 2.84
N TYR A 131 9.21 20.34 2.49
CA TYR A 131 10.38 20.48 1.60
C TYR A 131 10.00 20.68 0.11
N ILE A 132 8.75 21.05 -0.18
CA ILE A 132 8.22 21.27 -1.53
C ILE A 132 8.15 22.76 -1.89
N TYR A 133 8.37 23.68 -0.94
CA TYR A 133 8.48 25.11 -1.25
C TYR A 133 9.58 25.79 -0.43
N LYS A 134 10.79 25.83 -1.00
CA LYS A 134 11.71 26.97 -0.98
C LYS A 134 12.75 26.80 -2.07
#